data_AF-A0A7S4NSK5-F1
#
_entry.id   AF-A0A7S4NSK5-F1
#
_cell.length_a   1.000
_cell.length_b   1.000
_cell.length_c   1.000
_cell.angle_alpha   90.00
_cell.angle_beta   90.00
_cell.angle_gamma   90.00
#
_symmetry.space_group_name_H-M   'P 1'
#
loop_
_entity.id
_entity.type
_entity.pdbx_description
1 polymer ?
#
loop_
_entity_poly.entity_id
_entity_poly.type
_entity_poly.pdbx_seq_one_letter_code
_entity_poly.pdbx_strand_id
1 'polypeptide(L)'
;QMVINYDIPADPKDYIHRVGRTARAGRGGQSISLITQYDVSRIQKIEEKIGKKLDLFETKERKVMAHLNEASTAQKIALVNVEESDFDEKLKNRKRKKPAPS
;
A
#
# COMPACT_ATOMS: atom_id res chain seq x y z
N GLN A 1 -1.08 -0.78 17.95
CA GLN A 1 -1.67 -0.47 16.63
C GLN A 1 -0.84 -1.19 15.58
N MET A 2 -1.44 -1.67 14.49
CA MET A 2 -0.71 -2.34 13.41
C MET A 2 -0.52 -1.38 12.23
N VAL A 3 0.68 -1.33 11.67
CA VAL A 3 0.98 -0.62 10.40
C VAL A 3 1.26 -1.65 9.33
N ILE A 4 0.67 -1.46 8.15
CA ILE A 4 0.95 -2.25 6.95
C ILE A 4 1.50 -1.30 5.90
N ASN A 5 2.75 -1.52 5.49
CA ASN A 5 3.34 -0.82 4.35
C ASN A 5 3.03 -1.63 3.09
N TYR A 6 2.10 -1.14 2.28
CA TYR A 6 1.85 -1.72 0.95
C TYR A 6 3.05 -1.54 0.02
N ASP A 7 3.60 -0.32 0.02
CA ASP A 7 4.87 0.01 -0.61
C ASP A 7 5.84 0.50 0.44
N ILE A 8 7.10 0.06 0.33
CA ILE A 8 8.13 0.52 1.25
C ILE A 8 8.65 1.91 0.82
N PRO A 9 8.77 2.87 1.76
CA PRO A 9 9.27 4.19 1.41
C PRO A 9 10.73 4.13 0.95
N ALA A 10 11.10 5.06 0.07
CA ALA A 10 12.45 5.15 -0.47
C ALA A 10 13.47 5.69 0.54
N ASP A 11 13.04 6.57 1.47
CA ASP A 11 13.88 7.09 2.55
C ASP A 11 13.66 6.28 3.84
N PRO A 12 14.73 5.73 4.45
CA PRO A 12 14.67 5.10 5.77
C PRO A 12 14.07 5.95 6.90
N LYS A 13 14.19 7.28 6.86
CA LYS A 13 13.58 8.17 7.85
C LYS A 13 12.05 8.08 7.80
N ASP A 14 11.48 8.04 6.59
CA ASP A 14 10.04 7.92 6.41
C ASP A 14 9.52 6.58 6.90
N TYR A 15 10.29 5.52 6.70
CA TYR A 15 10.00 4.21 7.29
C TYR A 15 9.88 4.30 8.81
N ILE A 16 10.88 4.89 9.48
CA ILE A 16 10.92 5.06 10.94
C ILE A 16 9.70 5.88 11.42
N HIS A 17 9.36 6.96 10.73
CA HIS A 17 8.21 7.79 11.08
C HIS A 17 6.87 7.05 10.95
N ARG A 18 6.70 6.21 9.91
CA ARG A 18 5.52 5.37 9.71
C ARG A 18 5.39 4.33 10.82
N VAL A 19 6.42 3.52 11.04
CA VAL A 19 6.36 2.42 12.02
C VAL A 19 6.30 2.95 13.46
N GLY A 20 6.86 4.13 13.72
CA GLY A 20 6.78 4.82 15.01
C GLY A 20 5.36 5.20 15.44
N ARG A 21 4.36 5.13 14.54
CA ARG A 21 2.93 5.33 14.89
C ARG A 21 2.33 4.16 15.67
N THR A 22 3.01 3.01 15.74
CA THR A 22 2.44 1.76 16.27
C THR A 22 2.56 1.60 17.79
N ALA A 23 3.56 2.22 18.41
CA ALA A 23 3.86 2.12 19.84
C ALA A 23 3.10 3.20 20.63
N ARG A 24 2.13 2.78 21.44
CA ARG A 24 1.47 3.62 22.45
C ARG A 24 1.87 3.09 23.83
N ALA A 25 1.93 3.97 24.84
CA ALA A 25 2.39 3.66 26.20
C ALA A 25 1.97 2.26 26.69
N GLY A 26 2.95 1.39 26.92
CA GLY A 26 2.78 0.06 27.49
C GLY A 26 2.33 -1.07 26.54
N ARG A 27 2.06 -0.79 25.25
CA ARG A 27 1.68 -1.83 24.28
C ARG A 27 2.62 -1.88 23.08
N GLY A 28 3.14 -3.07 22.79
CA GLY A 28 3.93 -3.34 21.59
C GLY A 28 3.15 -2.98 20.32
N GLY A 29 3.83 -2.28 19.41
CA GLY A 29 3.35 -2.02 18.06
C GLY A 29 3.89 -3.05 17.08
N GLN A 30 3.13 -3.39 16.05
CA GLN A 30 3.59 -4.29 14.98
C GLN A 30 3.53 -3.56 13.63
N SER A 31 4.57 -3.75 12.82
CA SER A 31 4.62 -3.27 11.45
C SER A 31 4.94 -4.43 10.52
N ILE A 32 4.16 -4.57 9.44
CA ILE A 32 4.41 -5.51 8.34
C ILE A 32 4.62 -4.71 7.06
N SER A 33 5.61 -5.08 6.26
CA SER A 33 5.85 -4.46 4.95
C SER A 33 5.73 -5.53 3.87
N LEU A 34 4.98 -5.22 2.83
CA LEU A 34 4.96 -6.02 1.61
C LEU A 34 6.18 -5.61 0.78
N ILE A 35 6.97 -6.60 0.38
CA ILE A 35 8.25 -6.38 -0.32
C ILE A 35 8.30 -7.21 -1.58
N THR A 36 8.87 -6.63 -2.62
CA THR A 36 9.16 -7.32 -3.88
C THR A 36 10.67 -7.41 -4.10
N GLN A 37 11.08 -8.16 -5.12
CA GLN A 37 12.48 -8.20 -5.56
C GLN A 37 13.07 -6.83 -5.92
N TYR A 38 12.23 -5.85 -6.26
CA TYR A 38 12.67 -4.49 -6.62
C TYR A 38 12.99 -3.63 -5.39
N ASP A 39 12.59 -4.06 -4.20
CA ASP A 39 12.73 -3.29 -2.95
C ASP A 39 14.01 -3.63 -2.17
N VAL A 40 14.82 -4.57 -2.66
CA VAL A 40 16.02 -5.07 -1.97
C VAL A 40 16.96 -3.94 -1.53
N SER A 41 17.26 -3.00 -2.43
CA SER A 41 18.15 -1.87 -2.10
C SER A 41 17.56 -0.92 -1.05
N ARG A 42 16.24 -0.77 -1.01
CA ARG A 42 15.54 0.07 -0.04
C ARG A 42 15.55 -0.59 1.34
N ILE A 43 15.25 -1.89 1.40
CA ILE A 43 15.31 -2.68 2.62
C ILE A 43 16.71 -2.63 3.23
N GLN A 44 17.76 -2.84 2.43
CA GLN A 44 19.14 -2.79 2.93
C GLN A 44 19.48 -1.45 3.59
N LYS A 45 19.09 -0.33 2.95
CA LYS A 45 19.28 1.02 3.53
C LYS A 45 18.49 1.22 4.82
N ILE A 46 17.27 0.68 4.89
CA ILE A 46 16.44 0.73 6.10
C ILE A 46 17.10 -0.06 7.22
N GLU A 47 17.51 -1.29 6.96
CA GLU A 47 18.16 -2.18 7.93
C GLU A 47 19.47 -1.58 8.46
N GLU A 48 20.28 -0.99 7.58
CA GLU A 48 21.49 -0.26 7.95
C GLU A 48 21.15 0.93 8.87
N LYS A 49 20.11 1.70 8.54
CA LYS A 49 19.71 2.87 9.33
C LYS A 49 19.17 2.51 10.72
N ILE A 50 18.43 1.41 10.83
CA ILE A 50 17.87 0.94 12.11
C ILE A 50 18.84 0.05 12.89
N GLY A 51 19.94 -0.39 12.27
CA GLY A 51 20.94 -1.27 12.88
C GLY A 51 20.44 -2.69 13.16
N LYS A 52 19.37 -3.14 12.48
CA LYS A 52 18.76 -4.46 12.66
C LYS A 52 18.26 -5.00 11.32
N LYS A 53 18.42 -6.30 11.11
CA LYS A 53 17.73 -7.02 10.04
C LYS A 53 16.23 -7.12 10.32
N LEU A 54 15.41 -6.97 9.29
CA LEU A 54 13.97 -7.17 9.37
C LEU A 54 13.68 -8.67 9.26
N ASP A 55 12.84 -9.16 10.16
CA ASP A 55 12.49 -10.57 10.22
C ASP A 55 11.44 -10.90 9.14
N LEU A 56 11.63 -12.02 8.43
CA LEU A 56 10.62 -12.51 7.49
C LEU A 56 9.37 -12.92 8.27
N PHE A 57 8.23 -12.36 7.90
CA PHE A 57 6.95 -12.79 8.46
C PHE A 57 6.54 -14.10 7.78
N GLU A 58 6.68 -15.23 8.48
CA GLU A 58 6.30 -16.53 7.95
C GLU A 58 4.80 -16.60 7.65
N THR A 59 4.46 -17.09 6.45
CA THR A 59 3.08 -17.33 6.06
C THR A 59 2.92 -18.77 5.57
N LYS A 60 1.74 -19.35 5.82
CA LYS A 60 1.42 -20.69 5.31
C LYS A 60 0.82 -20.54 3.93
N GLU A 61 1.59 -20.88 2.90
CA GLU A 61 1.21 -20.71 1.49
C GLU A 61 -0.21 -21.20 1.20
N ARG A 62 -0.57 -22.42 1.61
CA ARG A 62 -1.94 -22.95 1.44
C ARG A 62 -3.04 -22.04 1.99
N LYS A 63 -2.81 -21.39 3.14
CA LYS A 63 -3.77 -20.44 3.72
C LYS A 63 -3.85 -19.15 2.91
N VAL A 64 -2.71 -18.66 2.42
CA VAL A 64 -2.66 -17.45 1.58
C VAL A 64 -3.38 -17.70 0.25
N MET A 65 -3.11 -18.83 -0.39
CA MET A 65 -3.71 -19.21 -1.68
C MET A 65 -5.22 -19.40 -1.60
N ALA A 66 -5.77 -19.78 -0.44
CA ALA A 66 -7.21 -19.86 -0.24
C ALA A 66 -7.92 -18.51 -0.43
N HIS A 67 -7.22 -17.38 -0.23
CA HIS A 67 -7.75 -16.03 -0.40
C HIS A 67 -7.47 -15.43 -1.78
N LEU A 68 -6.78 -16.15 -2.69
CA LEU A 68 -6.32 -15.59 -3.95
C LEU A 68 -7.47 -15.17 -4.87
N ASN A 69 -8.53 -15.97 -4.95
CA ASN A 69 -9.70 -15.67 -5.79
C ASN A 69 -10.44 -14.42 -5.32
N GLU A 70 -10.62 -14.28 -4.01
CA GLU A 70 -11.25 -13.12 -3.38
C GLU A 70 -10.43 -11.85 -3.65
N ALA A 71 -9.12 -11.91 -3.37
CA ALA A 71 -8.21 -10.79 -3.62
C ALA A 71 -8.18 -10.37 -5.10
N SER A 72 -8.13 -11.35 -6.02
CA SER A 72 -8.13 -11.09 -7.47
C SER A 72 -9.43 -10.44 -7.94
N THR A 73 -10.57 -10.85 -7.36
CA THR A 73 -11.88 -10.28 -7.69
C THR A 73 -11.98 -8.85 -7.18
N ALA A 74 -11.58 -8.60 -5.92
CA ALA A 74 -11.53 -7.27 -5.35
C ALA A 74 -10.64 -6.33 -6.17
N GLN A 75 -9.47 -6.81 -6.63
CA GLN A 75 -8.57 -6.04 -7.47
C GLN A 75 -9.20 -5.66 -8.82
N LYS A 76 -9.89 -6.61 -9.49
CA LYS A 76 -10.61 -6.34 -10.74
C LYS A 76 -11.71 -5.29 -10.54
N ILE A 77 -12.51 -5.42 -9.48
CA ILE A 77 -13.58 -4.47 -9.17
C ILE A 77 -13.01 -3.08 -8.90
N ALA A 78 -11.93 -2.99 -8.12
CA ALA A 78 -11.27 -1.71 -7.84
C ALA A 78 -10.77 -1.04 -9.13
N LEU A 79 -10.20 -1.80 -10.07
CA LEU A 79 -9.75 -1.28 -11.36
C LEU A 79 -10.91 -0.76 -12.20
N VAL A 80 -12.00 -1.53 -12.31
CA VAL A 80 -13.20 -1.12 -13.06
C VAL A 80 -13.79 0.17 -12.49
N ASN A 81 -13.90 0.28 -11.17
CA ASN A 81 -14.43 1.48 -10.51
C ASN A 81 -13.58 2.73 -10.78
N VAL A 82 -12.26 2.58 -10.89
CA VAL A 82 -11.36 3.69 -11.24
C VAL A 82 -11.61 4.14 -12.68
N GLU A 83 -11.74 3.20 -13.63
CA GLU A 83 -12.03 3.52 -15.03
C GLU A 83 -13.41 4.19 -15.20
N GLU A 84 -14.44 3.70 -14.50
CA GLU A 84 -15.77 4.31 -14.50
C GLU A 84 -15.75 5.74 -13.93
N SER A 85 -15.01 5.96 -12.84
CA SER A 85 -14.86 7.28 -12.21
C SER A 85 -14.18 8.28 -13.14
N ASP A 86 -13.11 7.87 -13.82
CA ASP A 86 -12.39 8.68 -14.81
C ASP A 86 -13.27 9.04 -16.02
N PHE A 87 -14.13 8.10 -16.44
CA PHE A 87 -15.09 8.32 -17.52
C PHE A 87 -16.14 9.36 -17.13
N ASP A 88 -16.72 9.24 -15.94
CA ASP A 88 -17.70 10.18 -15.40
C ASP A 88 -17.13 11.60 -15.22
N GLU A 89 -15.89 11.71 -14.77
CA GLU A 89 -15.21 13.01 -14.63
C GLU A 89 -15.03 13.69 -16.00
N LYS A 90 -14.60 12.94 -17.03
CA LYS A 90 -14.48 13.44 -18.41
C LYS A 90 -15.82 13.92 -18.97
N LEU A 91 -16.92 13.21 -18.66
CA LEU A 91 -18.28 13.57 -19.08
C LEU A 91 -18.75 14.88 -18.42
N LYS A 92 -18.51 15.04 -17.12
CA LYS A 92 -18.82 16.27 -16.37
C LYS A 92 -18.03 17.47 -16.91
N ASN A 93 -16.74 17.28 -17.21
CA ASN A 93 -15.88 18.33 -17.76
C ASN A 93 -16.30 18.76 -19.18
N ARG A 94 -16.79 17.83 -20.03
CA ARG A 94 -17.35 18.17 -21.35
C ARG A 94 -18.67 18.94 -21.25
N LYS A 95 -19.55 18.61 -20.30
CA LYS A 95 -20.82 19.33 -20.08
C LYS A 95 -20.59 20.77 -19.59
N ARG A 96 -19.59 20.98 -18.72
CA ARG A 96 -19.20 22.32 -18.22
C ARG A 96 -18.58 23.22 -19.30
N LYS A 97 -17.96 22.66 -20.33
CA LYS A 97 -17.32 23.41 -21.43
C LYS A 97 -18.26 23.75 -22.60
N LYS A 98 -19.52 23.30 -22.59
CA LYS A 98 -20.48 23.72 -23.62
C LYS A 98 -20.97 25.15 -23.33
N PRO A 99 -20.77 26.14 -24.22
CA PRO A 99 -21.36 27.46 -24.05
C PRO A 99 -22.88 27.34 -24.11
N ALA A 100 -23.59 28.16 -23.33
CA ALA A 100 -25.04 28.25 -23.38
C ALA A 100 -25.50 28.62 -24.80
N PRO A 101 -26.56 28.00 -25.34
CA PRO A 101 -27.11 28.42 -26.61
C PRO A 101 -27.59 29.87 -26.49
N SER A 102 -27.14 30.69 -27.43
CA SER A 102 -27.51 32.09 -27.66
C SER A 102 -28.99 32.27 -27.93
#